data_AF-A0A9J6DU71-F1
#
_entry.id   AF-A0A9J6DU71-F1
#
_cell.length_a   1.000
_cell.length_b   1.000
_cell.length_c   1.000
_cell.angle_alpha   90.00
_cell.angle_beta   90.00
_cell.angle_gamma   90.00
#
_symmetry.space_group_name_H-M   'P 1'
#
loop_
_entity.id
_entity.type
_entity.pdbx_description
1 polymer ?
#
loop_
_entity_poly.entity_id
_entity_poly.type
_entity_poly.pdbx_seq_one_letter_code
_entity_poly.pdbx_strand_id
1 'polypeptide(L)'
;MPYSVTLLSSLGMLADAWNAVTSATIRNCFEHAFRIPGCSIATSSDCLQTEGDDESQVLSALKAHNIAADLDSYAATDDNLCVCREDTLDDLVAEVLPAQHSSESEEEPEVENVTTAQAFQYIAKVRKFLTTTENSQNQLAALTGIESFVLNAHVANKQLTIHDFFKRSSQQ
;
A
#
# COMPACT_ATOMS: atom_id res chain seq x y z
N MET A 1 20.40 2.63 2.25
CA MET A 1 19.94 1.32 2.72
C MET A 1 18.89 0.81 1.73
N PRO A 2 19.10 -0.31 1.02
CA PRO A 2 18.07 -0.91 0.19
C PRO A 2 16.98 -1.48 1.12
N TYR A 3 15.74 -1.04 0.92
CA TYR A 3 14.59 -1.44 1.73
C TYR A 3 14.05 -2.77 1.18
N SER A 4 14.44 -3.89 1.79
CA SER A 4 13.91 -5.22 1.42
C SER A 4 12.67 -5.53 2.26
N VAL A 5 11.48 -5.43 1.67
CA VAL A 5 10.23 -5.84 2.32
C VAL A 5 9.94 -7.28 1.93
N THR A 6 9.85 -8.17 2.91
CA THR A 6 9.40 -9.55 2.67
C THR A 6 7.89 -9.58 2.50
N LEU A 7 7.33 -10.56 1.77
CA LEU A 7 5.88 -10.69 1.59
C LEU A 7 5.11 -10.69 2.92
N LEU A 8 5.66 -11.35 3.94
CA LEU A 8 5.07 -11.38 5.29
C LEU A 8 5.08 -10.00 5.95
N SER A 9 6.16 -9.23 5.79
CA SER A 9 6.23 -7.85 6.24
C SER A 9 5.23 -6.97 5.51
N SER A 10 5.08 -7.14 4.18
CA SER A 10 4.11 -6.40 3.38
C SER A 10 2.68 -6.65 3.86
N LEU A 11 2.33 -7.91 4.16
CA LEU A 11 1.00 -8.27 4.65
C LEU A 11 0.73 -7.66 6.03
N GLY A 12 1.73 -7.69 6.93
CA GLY A 12 1.63 -7.03 8.23
C GLY A 12 1.42 -5.51 8.10
N MET A 13 2.19 -4.86 7.24
CA MET A 13 2.07 -3.43 6.97
C MET A 13 0.70 -3.06 6.41
N LEU A 14 0.12 -3.88 5.51
CA LEU A 14 -1.23 -3.66 4.99
C LEU A 14 -2.29 -3.81 6.08
N ALA A 15 -2.18 -4.83 6.93
CA ALA A 15 -3.10 -5.04 8.04
C ALA A 15 -3.06 -3.88 9.04
N ASP A 16 -1.85 -3.43 9.41
CA ASP A 16 -1.66 -2.31 10.32
C ASP A 16 -2.17 -0.99 9.72
N ALA A 17 -1.89 -0.74 8.44
CA ALA A 17 -2.39 0.43 7.72
C ALA A 17 -3.92 0.46 7.67
N TRP A 18 -4.56 -0.69 7.39
CA TRP A 18 -6.02 -0.79 7.35
C TRP A 18 -6.64 -0.60 8.74
N ASN A 19 -6.06 -1.18 9.78
CA ASN A 19 -6.52 -1.01 11.15
C ASN A 19 -6.39 0.43 11.65
N ALA A 20 -5.48 1.22 11.09
CA ALA A 20 -5.33 2.65 11.39
C ALA A 20 -6.38 3.54 10.68
N VAL A 21 -7.12 3.01 9.69
CA VAL A 21 -8.16 3.77 8.98
C VAL A 21 -9.36 3.98 9.89
N THR A 22 -9.64 5.26 10.22
CA THR A 22 -10.79 5.61 11.05
C THR A 22 -12.08 5.67 10.23
N SER A 23 -13.22 5.47 10.87
CA SER A 23 -14.54 5.64 10.24
C SER A 23 -14.77 7.05 9.69
N ALA A 24 -14.14 8.06 10.31
CA ALA A 24 -14.14 9.43 9.80
C ALA A 24 -13.36 9.56 8.48
N THR A 25 -12.23 8.87 8.35
CA THR A 25 -11.46 8.81 7.10
C THR A 25 -12.30 8.21 5.97
N ILE A 26 -12.98 7.08 6.21
CA ILE A 26 -13.86 6.43 5.23
C ILE A 26 -15.01 7.37 4.81
N ARG A 27 -15.67 8.00 5.79
CA ARG A 27 -16.75 8.98 5.53
C ARG A 27 -16.26 10.14 4.68
N ASN A 28 -15.12 10.74 5.03
CA ASN A 28 -14.57 11.87 4.31
C ASN A 28 -14.17 11.48 2.88
N CYS A 29 -13.60 10.29 2.67
CA CYS A 29 -13.31 9.77 1.34
C CYS A 29 -14.58 9.63 0.50
N PHE A 30 -15.64 9.07 1.07
CA PHE A 30 -16.92 8.93 0.38
C PHE A 30 -17.53 10.28 0.05
N GLU A 31 -17.53 11.22 1.00
CA GLU A 31 -17.99 12.58 0.74
C GLU A 31 -17.16 13.28 -0.34
N HIS A 32 -15.84 13.15 -0.35
CA HIS A 32 -15.02 13.80 -1.39
C HIS A 32 -15.17 13.15 -2.77
N ALA A 33 -15.36 11.84 -2.85
CA ALA A 33 -15.51 11.12 -4.12
C ALA A 33 -16.92 11.27 -4.73
N PHE A 34 -17.96 11.31 -3.89
CA PHE A 34 -19.35 11.29 -4.34
C PHE A 34 -20.11 12.60 -4.10
N ARG A 35 -19.47 13.66 -3.58
CA ARG A 35 -20.09 14.99 -3.51
C ARG A 35 -20.18 15.60 -4.90
N ILE A 36 -21.33 15.38 -5.54
CA ILE A 36 -21.75 16.10 -6.74
C ILE A 36 -22.16 17.52 -6.32
N PRO A 37 -21.55 18.59 -6.85
CA PRO A 37 -21.96 19.96 -6.55
C PRO A 37 -23.44 20.16 -6.93
N GLY A 38 -24.30 20.42 -5.94
CA GLY A 38 -25.75 20.59 -6.11
C GLY A 38 -26.61 19.38 -5.76
N CYS A 39 -26.02 18.22 -5.48
CA CYS A 39 -26.76 17.07 -4.95
C CYS A 39 -26.71 17.10 -3.42
N SER A 40 -27.71 17.74 -2.80
CA SER A 40 -28.01 17.45 -1.40
C SER A 40 -28.54 16.02 -1.36
N ILE A 41 -27.75 15.08 -0.84
CA ILE A 41 -28.24 13.74 -0.53
C ILE A 41 -29.20 13.91 0.66
N ALA A 42 -30.44 14.27 0.35
CA ALA A 42 -31.54 14.02 1.24
C ALA A 42 -31.52 12.51 1.49
N THR A 43 -31.41 12.14 2.76
CA THR A 43 -31.58 10.77 3.25
C THR A 43 -32.98 10.29 2.87
N SER A 44 -33.14 9.85 1.63
CA SER A 44 -34.32 9.16 1.13
C SER A 44 -33.89 7.72 0.93
N SER A 45 -34.34 6.91 1.88
CA SER A 45 -34.30 5.46 1.83
C SER A 45 -35.25 4.96 0.74
N ASP A 46 -34.97 5.25 -0.54
CA ASP A 46 -35.79 4.79 -1.66
C ASP A 46 -35.04 4.65 -2.99
N CYS A 47 -33.76 4.25 -2.94
CA CYS A 47 -32.98 3.93 -4.14
C CYS A 47 -32.63 2.44 -4.16
N LEU A 48 -33.65 1.58 -4.10
CA LEU A 48 -33.55 0.20 -4.55
C LEU A 48 -34.38 0.07 -5.83
N GLN A 49 -33.94 0.74 -6.90
CA GLN A 49 -34.36 0.40 -8.25
C GLN A 49 -33.29 -0.53 -8.84
N THR A 50 -33.55 -1.80 -8.59
CA THR A 50 -33.19 -2.99 -9.36
C THR A 50 -32.41 -2.72 -10.66
N GLU A 51 -31.12 -3.03 -10.60
CA GLU A 51 -30.30 -3.72 -11.61
C GLU A 51 -31.08 -4.15 -12.87
N GLY A 52 -30.82 -3.44 -13.98
CA GLY A 52 -31.13 -3.88 -15.33
C GLY A 52 -29.87 -3.71 -16.16
N ASP A 53 -29.00 -4.70 -16.07
CA ASP A 53 -27.81 -4.86 -16.91
C ASP A 53 -28.24 -4.84 -18.38
N ASP A 54 -27.94 -3.74 -19.07
CA ASP A 54 -28.32 -3.53 -20.46
C ASP A 54 -27.05 -3.19 -21.22
N GLU A 55 -26.28 -4.23 -21.55
CA GLU A 55 -25.13 -4.17 -22.46
C GLU A 55 -25.47 -3.41 -23.76
N SER A 56 -26.76 -3.32 -24.12
CA SER A 56 -27.25 -2.54 -25.25
C SER A 56 -27.16 -1.01 -25.07
N GLN A 57 -27.16 -0.49 -23.84
CA GLN A 57 -27.02 0.94 -23.57
C GLN A 57 -25.60 1.45 -23.84
N VAL A 58 -24.59 0.64 -23.56
CA VAL A 58 -23.18 1.01 -23.82
C VAL A 58 -22.91 1.03 -25.33
N LEU A 59 -23.38 0.01 -26.06
CA LEU A 59 -23.21 -0.07 -27.52
C LEU A 59 -24.01 1.00 -28.27
N SER A 60 -25.19 1.36 -27.78
CA SER A 60 -26.00 2.43 -28.36
C SER A 60 -25.40 3.82 -28.12
N ALA A 61 -24.78 4.06 -26.95
CA ALA A 61 -24.03 5.29 -26.68
C ALA A 61 -22.79 5.43 -27.58
N LEU A 62 -22.07 4.35 -27.85
CA LEU A 62 -20.91 4.36 -28.76
C LEU A 62 -21.33 4.66 -30.21
N LYS A 63 -22.45 4.07 -30.68
CA LYS A 63 -23.02 4.38 -31.99
C LYS A 63 -23.48 5.84 -32.12
N ALA A 64 -24.02 6.43 -31.04
CA ALA A 64 -24.38 7.85 -31.02
C ALA A 64 -23.17 8.78 -31.21
N HIS A 65 -21.98 8.32 -30.84
CA HIS A 65 -20.71 9.02 -31.06
C HIS A 65 -19.99 8.61 -32.37
N ASN A 66 -20.68 7.94 -33.30
CA ASN A 66 -20.11 7.41 -34.56
C ASN A 66 -18.94 6.44 -34.37
N ILE A 67 -18.84 5.80 -33.21
CA ILE A 67 -17.85 4.75 -32.96
C ILE A 67 -18.48 3.42 -33.39
N ALA A 68 -18.01 2.89 -34.53
CA ALA A 68 -18.38 1.57 -34.99
C ALA A 68 -17.69 0.51 -34.13
N ALA A 69 -18.24 0.25 -32.94
CA ALA A 69 -17.81 -0.85 -32.08
C ALA A 69 -18.59 -2.11 -32.47
N ASP A 70 -17.89 -3.06 -33.07
CA ASP A 70 -18.39 -4.43 -33.24
C ASP A 70 -18.01 -5.25 -32.00
N LEU A 71 -18.97 -5.98 -31.45
CA LEU A 71 -18.77 -6.72 -30.20
C LEU A 71 -17.73 -7.82 -30.38
N ASP A 72 -17.71 -8.45 -31.55
CA ASP A 72 -16.75 -9.50 -31.90
C ASP A 72 -15.32 -8.94 -32.00
N SER A 73 -15.17 -7.72 -32.52
CA SER A 73 -13.87 -7.03 -32.53
C SER A 73 -13.39 -6.63 -31.14
N TYR A 74 -14.30 -6.22 -30.26
CA TYR A 74 -13.95 -5.90 -28.87
C TYR A 74 -13.53 -7.16 -28.11
N ALA A 75 -14.29 -8.24 -28.24
CA ALA A 75 -13.99 -9.53 -27.61
C ALA A 75 -12.65 -10.10 -28.08
N ALA A 76 -12.27 -9.89 -29.35
CA ALA A 76 -11.00 -10.38 -29.90
C ALA A 76 -9.79 -9.46 -29.65
N THR A 77 -9.95 -8.37 -28.91
CA THR A 77 -8.88 -7.36 -28.74
C THR A 77 -7.72 -7.88 -27.89
N ASP A 78 -7.97 -8.75 -26.92
CA ASP A 78 -6.96 -9.31 -26.01
C ASP A 78 -6.47 -10.72 -26.39
N ASP A 79 -7.08 -11.36 -27.40
CA ASP A 79 -6.74 -12.72 -27.85
C ASP A 79 -5.25 -12.90 -28.23
N ASN A 80 -4.59 -11.85 -28.70
CA ASN A 80 -3.18 -11.89 -29.13
C ASN A 80 -2.25 -11.03 -28.25
N LEU A 81 -2.69 -10.64 -27.06
CA LEU A 81 -1.83 -9.93 -26.12
C LEU A 81 -0.86 -10.93 -25.49
N CYS A 82 0.43 -10.71 -25.70
CA CYS A 82 1.46 -11.46 -25.00
C CYS A 82 1.49 -10.98 -23.53
N VAL A 83 0.81 -11.71 -22.64
CA VAL A 83 0.67 -11.35 -21.22
C VAL A 83 1.92 -11.73 -20.40
N CYS A 84 2.77 -12.61 -20.95
CA CYS A 84 3.96 -13.11 -20.26
C CYS A 84 5.24 -12.54 -20.89
N ARG A 85 6.22 -12.19 -20.06
CA ARG A 85 7.60 -11.97 -20.51
C ARG A 85 8.15 -13.32 -21.01
N GLU A 86 8.83 -13.34 -22.17
CA GLU A 86 9.50 -14.53 -22.71
C GLU A 86 10.79 -14.82 -21.93
N ASP A 87 10.68 -15.02 -20.61
CA ASP A 87 11.83 -15.39 -19.79
C ASP A 87 12.09 -16.89 -19.89
N THR A 88 13.36 -17.25 -19.98
CA THR A 88 13.76 -18.61 -19.68
C THR A 88 13.79 -18.83 -18.16
N LEU A 89 13.69 -20.09 -17.74
CA LEU A 89 13.78 -20.44 -16.32
C LEU A 89 15.08 -19.93 -15.68
N ASP A 90 16.16 -19.88 -16.45
CA ASP A 90 17.47 -19.40 -16.01
C ASP A 90 17.46 -17.88 -15.74
N ASP A 91 16.73 -17.10 -16.53
CA ASP A 91 16.56 -15.65 -16.33
C ASP A 91 15.82 -15.36 -15.01
N LEU A 92 14.82 -16.17 -14.68
CA LEU A 92 14.08 -16.07 -13.42
C LEU A 92 14.95 -16.44 -12.21
N VAL A 93 15.79 -17.46 -12.33
CA VAL A 93 16.69 -17.90 -11.25
C VAL A 93 17.77 -16.86 -10.99
N ALA A 94 18.30 -16.23 -12.04
CA ALA A 94 19.29 -15.16 -11.92
C ALA A 94 18.74 -13.91 -11.20
N GLU A 95 17.44 -13.61 -11.36
CA GLU A 95 16.78 -12.48 -10.68
C GLU A 95 16.58 -12.72 -9.17
N VAL A 96 16.46 -13.99 -8.75
CA VAL A 96 16.15 -14.37 -7.37
C VAL A 96 17.40 -14.64 -6.54
N LEU A 97 18.52 -15.01 -7.16
CA LEU A 97 19.75 -15.34 -6.42
C LEU A 97 20.44 -14.07 -5.88
N PRO A 98 20.61 -13.93 -4.55
CA PRO A 98 21.34 -12.81 -3.98
C PRO A 98 22.82 -12.89 -4.34
N ALA A 99 23.39 -11.77 -4.80
CA ALA A 99 24.82 -11.62 -4.97
C ALA A 99 25.52 -11.87 -3.62
N GLN A 100 26.45 -12.83 -3.58
CA GLN A 100 27.16 -13.21 -2.38
C GLN A 100 28.00 -12.04 -1.86
N HIS A 101 27.53 -11.37 -0.80
CA HIS A 101 28.35 -10.49 0.01
C HIS A 101 28.47 -11.04 1.42
N SER A 102 29.66 -11.55 1.69
CA SER A 102 30.20 -11.90 2.99
C SER A 102 30.79 -10.64 3.64
N SER A 103 30.42 -10.37 4.90
CA SER A 103 31.37 -10.02 5.97
C SER A 103 30.63 -9.83 7.28
N GLU A 104 31.01 -10.64 8.25
CA GLU A 104 30.78 -10.45 9.69
C GLU A 104 31.71 -9.34 10.21
N SER A 105 31.29 -8.61 11.25
CA SER A 105 32.17 -8.18 12.34
C SER A 105 31.33 -7.66 13.50
N GLU A 106 31.54 -8.24 14.69
CA GLU A 106 30.93 -7.88 15.97
C GLU A 106 31.89 -6.97 16.75
N GLU A 107 31.39 -5.91 17.39
CA GLU A 107 32.07 -5.20 18.50
C GLU A 107 31.01 -4.70 19.51
N GLU A 108 31.33 -4.84 20.80
CA GLU A 108 30.49 -4.63 22.00
C GLU A 108 30.59 -3.18 22.57
N PRO A 109 29.73 -2.77 23.53
CA PRO A 109 28.93 -1.56 23.37
C PRO A 109 29.48 -0.33 24.10
N GLU A 110 29.59 0.77 23.37
CA GLU A 110 29.40 2.10 23.93
C GLU A 110 27.89 2.31 24.15
N VAL A 111 27.47 3.12 25.13
CA VAL A 111 26.05 3.39 25.35
C VAL A 111 25.53 4.26 24.20
N GLU A 112 25.23 3.60 23.09
CA GLU A 112 24.85 4.21 21.83
C GLU A 112 23.49 4.87 21.97
N ASN A 113 23.41 6.12 21.52
CA ASN A 113 22.13 6.75 21.21
C ASN A 113 21.49 5.94 20.08
N VAL A 114 20.62 5.00 20.45
CA VAL A 114 19.95 4.11 19.49
C VAL A 114 19.16 4.96 18.51
N THR A 115 19.61 4.97 17.26
CA THR A 115 18.89 5.61 16.16
C THR A 115 17.58 4.89 15.90
N THR A 116 16.59 5.58 15.31
CA THR A 116 15.31 4.93 14.93
C THR A 116 15.52 3.71 14.03
N ALA A 117 16.53 3.74 13.15
CA ALA A 117 16.90 2.59 12.30
C ALA A 117 17.41 1.39 13.12
N GLN A 118 18.26 1.61 14.12
CA GLN A 118 18.76 0.55 15.01
C GLN A 118 17.63 0.00 15.89
N ALA A 119 16.72 0.85 16.37
CA ALA A 119 15.54 0.43 17.12
C ALA A 119 14.67 -0.56 16.32
N PHE A 120 14.43 -0.30 15.02
CA PHE A 120 13.72 -1.25 14.16
C PHE A 120 14.46 -2.57 13.97
N GLN A 121 15.79 -2.55 13.83
CA GLN A 121 16.58 -3.78 13.74
C GLN A 121 16.48 -4.63 15.02
N TYR A 122 16.50 -4.00 16.19
CA TYR A 122 16.33 -4.70 17.47
C TYR A 122 14.92 -5.26 17.64
N ILE A 123 13.89 -4.48 17.27
CA ILE A 123 12.50 -4.95 17.28
C ILE A 123 12.33 -6.16 16.34
N ALA A 124 12.93 -6.14 15.15
CA ALA A 124 12.88 -7.26 14.22
C ALA A 124 13.54 -8.54 14.79
N LYS A 125 14.69 -8.40 15.47
CA LYS A 125 15.36 -9.53 16.16
C LYS A 125 14.48 -10.11 17.27
N VAL A 126 13.88 -9.27 18.10
CA VAL A 126 12.98 -9.69 19.19
C VAL A 126 11.71 -10.34 18.63
N ARG A 127 11.13 -9.80 17.56
CA ARG A 127 9.96 -10.38 16.89
C ARG A 127 10.26 -11.80 16.40
N LYS A 128 11.39 -12.00 15.70
CA LYS A 128 11.81 -13.32 15.20
C LYS A 128 11.95 -14.36 16.31
N PHE A 129 12.51 -13.95 17.45
CA PHE A 129 12.63 -14.82 18.63
C PHE A 129 11.26 -15.19 19.21
N LEU A 130 10.39 -14.20 19.42
CA LEU A 130 9.05 -14.44 19.97
C LEU A 130 8.18 -15.32 19.06
N THR A 131 8.29 -15.19 17.73
CA THR A 131 7.55 -16.05 16.78
C THR A 131 7.98 -17.53 16.87
N THR A 132 9.20 -17.81 17.35
CA THR A 132 9.72 -19.18 17.52
C THR A 132 9.32 -19.79 18.88
N THR A 133 8.79 -18.97 19.80
CA THR A 133 8.46 -19.38 21.17
C THR A 133 6.94 -19.58 21.31
N GLU A 134 6.51 -20.72 21.86
CA GLU A 134 5.10 -20.98 22.13
C GLU A 134 4.54 -20.05 23.23
N ASN A 135 3.26 -19.68 23.15
CA ASN A 135 2.55 -18.76 24.07
C ASN A 135 3.04 -17.30 24.11
N SER A 136 3.70 -16.81 23.05
CA SER A 136 4.24 -15.44 22.98
C SER A 136 3.27 -14.38 22.43
N GLN A 137 2.00 -14.70 22.18
CA GLN A 137 1.03 -13.81 21.52
C GLN A 137 0.85 -12.47 22.23
N ASN A 138 0.80 -12.47 23.57
CA ASN A 138 0.67 -11.24 24.35
C ASN A 138 1.91 -10.34 24.22
N GLN A 139 3.09 -10.96 24.18
CA GLN A 139 4.38 -10.27 24.03
C GLN A 139 4.55 -9.73 22.60
N LEU A 140 4.04 -10.45 21.60
CA LEU A 140 3.99 -9.97 20.21
C LEU A 140 3.06 -8.76 20.08
N ALA A 141 1.89 -8.76 20.72
CA ALA A 141 0.98 -7.60 20.73
C ALA A 141 1.63 -6.38 21.39
N ALA A 142 2.31 -6.57 22.54
CA ALA A 142 3.06 -5.50 23.20
C ALA A 142 4.20 -4.97 22.30
N LEU A 143 4.90 -5.86 21.59
CA LEU A 143 5.97 -5.49 20.67
C LEU A 143 5.45 -4.67 19.47
N THR A 144 4.28 -5.00 18.92
CA THR A 144 3.62 -4.20 17.86
C THR A 144 3.26 -2.79 18.36
N GLY A 145 2.86 -2.64 19.62
CA GLY A 145 2.65 -1.33 20.23
C GLY A 145 3.93 -0.50 20.33
N ILE A 146 5.06 -1.13 20.69
CA ILE A 146 6.38 -0.48 20.73
C ILE A 146 6.84 -0.09 19.32
N GLU A 147 6.65 -0.96 18.33
CA GLU A 147 6.96 -0.68 16.92
C GLU A 147 6.17 0.53 16.40
N SER A 148 4.87 0.60 16.72
CA SER A 148 4.01 1.72 16.36
C SER A 148 4.46 3.04 17.02
N PHE A 149 4.92 2.99 18.27
CA PHE A 149 5.47 4.16 18.96
C PHE A 149 6.75 4.67 18.28
N VAL A 150 7.67 3.77 17.91
CA VAL A 150 8.91 4.13 17.20
C VAL A 150 8.62 4.66 15.79
N LEU A 151 7.66 4.07 15.07
CA LEU A 151 7.17 4.58 13.77
C LEU A 151 6.60 5.99 13.91
N ASN A 152 5.74 6.24 14.88
CA ASN A 152 5.15 7.56 15.10
C ASN A 152 6.21 8.59 15.51
N ALA A 153 7.20 8.22 16.31
CA ALA A 153 8.33 9.10 16.65
C ALA A 153 9.19 9.42 15.41
N HIS A 154 9.36 8.46 14.49
CA HIS A 154 10.07 8.66 13.23
C HIS A 154 9.29 9.55 12.25
N VAL A 155 7.98 9.31 12.11
CA VAL A 155 7.06 10.03 11.20
C VAL A 155 6.67 11.41 11.73
N ALA A 156 6.76 11.66 13.05
CA ALA A 156 6.58 12.98 13.65
C ALA A 156 7.59 14.03 13.14
N ASN A 157 8.62 13.62 12.39
CA ASN A 157 9.34 14.50 11.49
C ASN A 157 8.41 14.96 10.35
N LYS A 158 7.69 16.05 10.64
CA LYS A 158 6.68 16.72 9.82
C LYS A 158 6.79 16.45 8.31
N GLN A 159 5.76 15.82 7.76
CA GLN A 159 5.43 15.96 6.35
C GLN A 159 5.16 17.45 6.08
N LEU A 160 6.09 18.11 5.39
CA LEU A 160 5.94 19.50 5.01
C LEU A 160 4.87 19.61 3.91
N THR A 161 4.01 20.62 4.00
CA THR A 161 3.06 20.89 2.92
C THR A 161 3.81 21.48 1.73
N ILE A 162 3.26 21.37 0.52
CA ILE A 162 3.87 21.97 -0.68
C ILE A 162 4.14 23.48 -0.51
N HIS A 163 3.32 24.16 0.30
CA HIS A 163 3.49 25.57 0.65
C HIS A 163 4.72 25.83 1.52
N ASP A 164 5.19 24.86 2.30
CA ASP A 164 6.39 25.00 3.14
C ASP A 164 7.68 24.83 2.32
N PHE A 165 7.59 24.15 1.17
CA PHE A 165 8.70 24.06 0.20
C PHE A 165 8.99 25.44 -0.43
N PHE A 166 7.94 26.13 -0.90
CA PHE A 166 8.09 27.41 -1.59
C PHE A 166 8.45 28.60 -0.67
N LYS A 167 8.24 28.49 0.64
CA LYS A 167 8.68 29.52 1.62
C LYS A 167 10.20 29.58 1.79
N ARG A 168 10.91 28.48 1.57
CA ARG A 168 12.39 28.43 1.71
C ARG A 168 13.13 29.02 0.53
N SER A 169 12.53 29.02 -0.65
CA SER A 169 13.15 29.51 -1.90
C SER A 169 13.14 31.03 -2.09
N SER A 170 12.56 31.80 -1.16
CA SER A 170 12.50 33.27 -1.24
C SER A 170 13.56 33.99 -0.40
N GLN A 171 14.54 33.27 0.15
CA GLN A 171 15.73 33.84 0.80
C GLN A 171 16.99 33.36 0.05
N GLN A 172 17.19 33.88 -1.15
CA GLN A 172 18.50 33.94 -1.80
C GLN A 172 18.57 35.20 -2.68
#